data_AF-A0A661EYD5-F1
#
_entry.id   AF-A0A661EYD5-F1
#
_cell.length_a   1.000
_cell.length_b   1.000
_cell.length_c   1.000
_cell.angle_alpha   90.00
_cell.angle_beta   90.00
_cell.angle_gamma   90.00
#
_symmetry.space_group_name_H-M   'P 1'
#
loop_
_entity.id
_entity.type
_entity.pdbx_description
1 polymer ?
#
loop_
_entity_poly.entity_id
_entity_poly.type
_entity_poly.pdbx_seq_one_letter_code
_entity_poly.pdbx_strand_id
1 'polypeptide(L)'
;MTQNISWRQLFSLTEKMVAAAQNDAWDQLGELQGHRDHLISTLAAPTAADTSLLQQTLTLNQTLETLSSEQREVLATSLRLDQKKRQGINAYQAVTENCH
;
A
#
# COMPACT_ATOMS: atom_id res chain seq x y z
N MET A 1 23.25 -5.02 25.21
CA MET A 1 21.83 -5.38 25.02
C MET A 1 21.17 -4.37 24.07
N THR A 2 21.48 -4.42 22.77
CA THR A 2 21.06 -3.38 21.80
C THR A 2 20.30 -3.93 20.58
N GLN A 3 20.21 -5.24 20.41
CA GLN A 3 19.60 -5.86 19.21
C GLN A 3 18.06 -5.91 19.23
N ASN A 4 17.41 -5.82 20.41
CA ASN A 4 15.95 -5.94 20.52
C ASN A 4 15.20 -4.67 20.04
N ILE A 5 15.90 -3.55 19.87
CA ILE A 5 15.30 -2.26 19.54
C ILE A 5 14.92 -2.18 18.05
N SER A 6 15.71 -2.79 17.17
CA SER A 6 15.55 -2.63 15.72
C SER A 6 14.37 -3.43 15.15
N TRP A 7 14.13 -4.65 15.64
CA TRP A 7 12.96 -5.45 15.24
C TRP A 7 11.64 -4.86 15.76
N ARG A 8 11.65 -4.25 16.96
CA ARG A 8 10.49 -3.53 17.50
C ARG A 8 10.17 -2.28 16.69
N GLN A 9 11.20 -1.58 16.21
CA GLN A 9 11.02 -0.46 15.29
C GLN A 9 10.40 -0.91 13.97
N LEU A 10 10.83 -2.06 13.43
CA LEU A 10 10.23 -2.61 12.21
C LEU A 10 8.76 -2.94 12.41
N PHE A 11 8.44 -3.59 13.53
CA PHE A 11 7.06 -3.90 13.89
C PHE A 11 6.21 -2.62 13.99
N SER A 12 6.64 -1.64 14.79
CA SER A 12 5.90 -0.39 14.98
C SER A 12 5.75 0.42 13.69
N LEU A 13 6.76 0.38 12.82
CA LEU A 13 6.65 1.01 11.50
C LEU A 13 5.63 0.30 10.62
N THR A 14 5.58 -1.03 10.68
CA THR A 14 4.60 -1.83 9.92
C THR A 14 3.18 -1.60 10.45
N GLU A 15 2.99 -1.41 11.76
CA GLU A 15 1.69 -0.99 12.33
C GLU A 15 1.24 0.36 11.76
N LYS A 16 2.15 1.35 11.68
CA LYS A 16 1.84 2.66 11.09
C LYS A 16 1.48 2.56 9.62
N MET A 17 2.13 1.66 8.87
CA MET A 17 1.81 1.41 7.48
C MET A 17 0.41 0.81 7.31
N VAL A 18 0.04 -0.18 8.13
CA VAL A 18 -1.33 -0.73 8.12
C VAL A 18 -2.34 0.35 8.46
N ALA A 19 -2.07 1.17 9.48
CA ALA A 19 -2.94 2.28 9.84
C ALA A 19 -3.07 3.31 8.70
N ALA A 20 -1.98 3.65 8.01
CA ALA A 20 -2.02 4.54 6.86
C ALA A 20 -2.90 3.98 5.73
N ALA A 21 -2.73 2.69 5.40
CA ALA A 21 -3.54 2.01 4.38
C ALA A 21 -5.03 1.95 4.75
N GLN A 22 -5.36 1.67 6.01
CA GLN A 22 -6.75 1.65 6.50
C GLN A 22 -7.42 3.03 6.47
N ASN A 23 -6.64 4.11 6.52
CA ASN A 23 -7.13 5.49 6.45
C ASN A 23 -7.00 6.10 5.04
N ASP A 24 -6.77 5.27 4.01
CA ASP A 24 -6.55 5.71 2.63
C ASP A 24 -5.39 6.72 2.43
N ALA A 25 -4.46 6.77 3.37
CA ALA A 25 -3.29 7.66 3.34
C ALA A 25 -2.16 7.05 2.49
N TRP A 26 -2.45 6.80 1.20
CA TRP A 26 -1.56 6.08 0.28
C TRP A 26 -0.24 6.80 -0.01
N ASP A 27 -0.25 8.14 -0.03
CA ASP A 27 0.97 8.94 -0.19
C ASP A 27 1.90 8.76 1.02
N GLN A 28 1.33 8.82 2.24
CA GLN A 28 2.06 8.56 3.48
C GLN A 28 2.59 7.12 3.54
N LEU A 29 1.82 6.15 3.04
CA LEU A 29 2.27 4.76 2.95
C LEU A 29 3.54 4.63 2.10
N GLY A 30 3.64 5.39 1.00
CA GLY A 30 4.84 5.44 0.16
C GLY A 30 6.08 5.95 0.89
N GLU A 31 5.94 7.00 1.71
CA GLU A 31 7.04 7.51 2.54
C GLU A 31 7.48 6.48 3.60
N LEU A 32 6.51 5.87 4.29
CA LEU A 32 6.77 4.85 5.31
C LEU A 32 7.45 3.60 4.72
N GLN A 33 7.12 3.23 3.48
CA GLN A 33 7.76 2.13 2.76
C GLN A 33 9.27 2.38 2.60
N GLY A 34 9.66 3.60 2.20
CA GLY A 34 11.07 3.97 2.10
C GLY A 34 11.82 3.84 3.43
N HIS A 35 11.19 4.25 4.54
CA HIS A 35 11.74 4.05 5.88
C HIS A 35 11.85 2.57 6.26
N ARG A 36 10.88 1.75 5.88
CA ARG A 36 10.87 0.31 6.17
C ARG A 36 11.99 -0.40 5.44
N ASP A 37 12.18 -0.11 4.16
CA ASP A 37 13.20 -0.74 3.33
C ASP A 37 14.61 -0.36 3.81
N HIS A 38 14.81 0.90 4.19
CA HIS A 38 16.05 1.31 4.83
C HIS A 38 16.27 0.57 6.16
N LEU A 39 15.26 0.50 7.03
CA LEU A 39 15.39 -0.20 8.31
C LEU A 39 15.76 -1.67 8.10
N ILE A 40 15.06 -2.38 7.21
CA ILE A 40 15.33 -3.78 6.88
C ILE A 40 16.79 -3.98 6.43
N SER A 41 17.33 -3.08 5.61
CA SER A 41 18.72 -3.17 5.16
C SER A 41 19.77 -3.06 6.28
N THR A 42 19.38 -2.52 7.44
CA THR A 42 20.25 -2.32 8.60
C THR A 42 20.01 -3.31 9.73
N LEU A 43 19.01 -4.20 9.61
CA LEU A 43 18.67 -5.15 10.66
C LEU A 43 19.75 -6.22 10.82
N ALA A 44 20.15 -6.45 12.06
CA ALA A 44 20.93 -7.63 12.42
C ALA A 44 20.09 -8.90 12.24
N ALA A 45 20.76 -10.04 12.07
CA ALA A 45 20.09 -11.34 12.02
C ALA A 45 19.18 -11.52 13.26
N PRO A 46 17.96 -12.04 13.08
CA PRO A 46 17.03 -12.21 14.18
C PRO A 46 17.52 -13.31 15.13
N THR A 47 17.17 -13.17 16.41
CA THR A 47 17.43 -14.16 17.44
C THR A 47 16.15 -14.92 17.79
N ALA A 48 16.28 -16.02 18.54
CA ALA A 48 15.11 -16.77 19.01
C ALA A 48 14.12 -15.92 19.82
N ALA A 49 14.59 -14.87 20.51
CA ALA A 49 13.76 -13.94 21.27
C ALA A 49 12.87 -13.05 20.38
N ASP A 50 13.23 -12.87 19.11
CA ASP A 50 12.50 -12.02 18.16
C ASP A 50 11.37 -12.78 17.43
N THR A 51 11.30 -14.11 17.58
CA THR A 51 10.37 -14.99 16.83
C THR A 51 8.92 -14.53 16.89
N SER A 52 8.41 -14.21 18.09
CA SER A 52 7.01 -13.77 18.25
C SER A 52 6.77 -12.42 17.56
N LEU A 53 7.73 -11.52 17.62
CA LEU A 53 7.62 -10.20 17.01
C LEU A 53 7.68 -10.27 15.47
N LEU A 54 8.51 -11.18 14.94
CA LEU A 54 8.57 -11.47 13.51
C LEU A 54 7.24 -12.06 13.00
N GLN A 55 6.63 -12.98 13.75
CA GLN A 55 5.32 -13.53 13.40
C GLN A 55 4.26 -12.44 13.33
N GLN A 56 4.21 -11.55 14.33
CA GLN A 56 3.27 -10.42 14.32
C GLN A 56 3.54 -9.45 13.15
N THR A 57 4.81 -9.17 12.86
CA THR A 57 5.21 -8.33 11.72
C THR A 57 4.79 -8.97 10.38
N LEU A 58 4.90 -10.30 10.26
CA LEU A 58 4.45 -11.04 9.08
C LEU A 58 2.93 -10.93 8.89
N THR A 59 2.15 -11.06 9.96
CA THR A 59 0.70 -10.87 9.92
C THR A 59 0.33 -9.46 9.44
N LEU A 60 1.01 -8.43 9.96
CA LEU A 60 0.78 -7.05 9.52
C LEU A 60 1.13 -6.85 8.03
N ASN A 61 2.19 -7.48 7.53
CA ASN A 61 2.53 -7.44 6.10
C ASN A 61 1.46 -8.10 5.23
N GLN A 62 0.91 -9.25 5.65
CA GLN A 62 -0.19 -9.90 4.93
C GLN A 62 -1.44 -9.02 4.89
N THR A 63 -1.76 -8.34 5.99
CA THR A 63 -2.82 -7.32 6.02
C THR A 63 -2.54 -6.20 5.03
N LEU A 64 -1.31 -5.67 5.01
CA LEU A 64 -0.94 -4.59 4.10
C LEU A 64 -1.00 -5.01 2.62
N GLU A 65 -0.60 -6.24 2.29
CA GLU A 65 -0.72 -6.81 0.95
C GLU A 65 -2.18 -6.90 0.50
N THR A 66 -3.06 -7.31 1.41
CA THR A 66 -4.50 -7.42 1.16
C THR A 66 -5.10 -6.05 0.87
N LEU A 67 -4.88 -5.07 1.76
CA LEU A 67 -5.35 -3.69 1.60
C LEU A 67 -4.83 -3.06 0.30
N SER A 68 -3.54 -3.26 0.00
CA SER A 68 -2.93 -2.74 -1.24
C SER A 68 -3.53 -3.38 -2.49
N SER A 69 -3.91 -4.67 -2.41
CA SER A 69 -4.56 -5.36 -3.52
C SER A 69 -5.98 -4.86 -3.76
N GLU A 70 -6.75 -4.68 -2.70
CA GLU A 70 -8.09 -4.10 -2.76
C GLU A 70 -8.05 -2.70 -3.37
N GLN A 71 -7.11 -1.85 -2.94
CA GLN A 71 -6.97 -0.51 -3.49
C GLN A 71 -6.61 -0.52 -4.98
N ARG A 72 -5.74 -1.43 -5.43
CA ARG A 72 -5.44 -1.58 -6.86
C ARG A 72 -6.68 -1.95 -7.68
N GLU A 73 -7.57 -2.79 -7.15
CA GLU A 73 -8.81 -3.15 -7.84
C GLU A 73 -9.80 -1.98 -7.91
N VAL A 74 -9.89 -1.17 -6.83
CA VAL A 74 -10.68 0.07 -6.81
C VAL A 74 -10.19 1.04 -7.88
N LEU A 75 -8.87 1.26 -7.95
CA LEU A 75 -8.26 2.13 -8.95
C LEU A 75 -8.48 1.61 -10.37
N ALA A 76 -8.29 0.31 -10.60
CA ALA A 76 -8.51 -0.31 -11.91
C ALA A 76 -9.97 -0.16 -12.36
N THR A 77 -10.93 -0.36 -11.46
CA THR A 77 -12.35 -0.18 -11.75
C THR A 77 -12.67 1.28 -12.07
N SER A 78 -12.16 2.22 -11.29
CA SER A 78 -12.34 3.66 -11.50
C SER A 78 -11.80 4.09 -12.88
N LEU A 79 -10.60 3.65 -13.25
CA LEU A 79 -9.99 3.95 -14.55
C LEU A 79 -10.80 3.39 -15.72
N ARG A 80 -11.32 2.16 -15.61
CA ARG A 80 -12.19 1.57 -16.64
C ARG A 80 -13.48 2.36 -16.81
N LEU A 81 -14.07 2.84 -15.72
CA LEU A 81 -15.28 3.67 -15.76
C LEU A 81 -15.00 5.03 -16.42
N ASP A 82 -13.90 5.70 -16.07
CA ASP A 82 -13.53 6.98 -16.69
C ASP A 82 -13.26 6.82 -18.18
N GLN A 83 -12.58 5.75 -18.58
CA GLN A 83 -12.33 5.45 -20.00
C GLN A 83 -13.64 5.25 -20.78
N LYS A 84 -14.59 4.48 -20.24
CA LYS A 84 -15.92 4.29 -20.86
C LYS A 84 -16.69 5.60 -20.97
N LYS A 85 -16.63 6.44 -19.92
CA LYS A 85 -17.26 7.77 -19.92
C LYS A 85 -16.70 8.65 -21.04
N ARG A 86 -15.37 8.72 -21.19
CA ARG A 86 -14.71 9.48 -22.26
C ARG A 86 -15.11 8.97 -23.65
N GLN A 87 -15.15 7.65 -23.84
CA GLN A 87 -15.61 7.05 -25.09
C GLN A 87 -17.06 7.46 -25.42
N GLY A 88 -17.96 7.43 -24.44
CA GLY A 88 -19.34 7.88 -24.61
C GLY A 88 -19.46 9.36 -24.99
N ILE A 89 -18.68 10.23 -24.34
CA ILE A 89 -18.64 11.67 -24.65
C ILE A 89 -18.15 11.89 -26.09
N ASN A 90 -17.05 11.24 -26.48
CA ASN A 90 -16.50 11.37 -27.82
C ASN A 90 -17.47 10.86 -28.90
N ALA A 91 -18.15 9.75 -28.64
CA ALA A 91 -19.15 9.20 -29.56
C ALA A 91 -20.36 10.15 -29.73
N TYR A 92 -20.81 10.77 -28.63
CA TYR A 92 -21.88 11.78 -28.68
C TYR A 92 -21.45 13.00 -29.50
N GLN A 93 -20.26 13.56 -29.22
CA GLN A 93 -19.72 14.69 -29.96
C GLN A 93 -19.62 14.40 -31.46
N ALA A 94 -19.10 13.22 -31.84
CA ALA A 94 -19.00 12.81 -33.23
C ALA A 94 -20.36 12.73 -33.94
N VAL A 95 -21.42 12.30 -33.24
CA VAL A 95 -22.79 12.26 -33.81
C VAL A 95 -23.35 13.67 -33.95
N THR A 96 -23.19 14.54 -32.94
CA THR A 96 -23.72 15.90 -32.96
C THR A 96 -23.00 16.82 -33.96
N GLU A 97 -21.70 16.66 -34.14
CA GLU A 97 -20.91 17.44 -35.11
C GLU A 97 -21.18 17.03 -36.57
N ASN A 98 -21.55 15.78 -36.82
CA ASN A 98 -21.96 15.30 -38.15
C ASN A 98 -23.42 15.62 -38.51
N CYS A 99 -24.20 16.18 -37.57
CA CYS A 99 -25.59 16.59 -37.80
C CYS A 99 -25.76 18.09 -38.10
N HIS A 100 -24.66 18.82 -38.30
CA HIS A 100 -24.62 20.22 -38.73
C HIS A 100 -23.93 20.37 -40.08
#